data_AF-A0AAN4ZF06-F1
#
_entry.id   AF-A0AAN4ZF06-F1
#
_cell.length_a   1.000
_cell.length_b   1.000
_cell.length_c   1.000
_cell.angle_alpha   90.00
_cell.angle_beta   90.00
_cell.angle_gamma   90.00
#
_symmetry.space_group_name_H-M   'P 1'
#
loop_
_entity.id
_entity.type
_entity.pdbx_description
1 polymer ?
#
loop_
_entity_poly.entity_id
_entity_poly.type
_entity_poly.pdbx_seq_one_letter_code
_entity_poly.pdbx_strand_id
1 'polypeptide(L)' 'LDHPNLAVFITHGGMGSVQELALSGKPAILVPIFGDQPRNAAMMEHNNLGKVLNKLEIGNHETIIALLKDL' A
#
# COMPACT_ATOMS: atom_id res chain seq x y z
N LEU A 1 10.56 -5.93 5.04
CA LEU A 1 10.54 -5.17 3.75
C LEU A 1 11.92 -4.80 3.19
N ASP A 2 13.01 -5.24 3.82
CA ASP A 2 14.36 -4.73 3.51
C ASP A 2 15.14 -5.54 2.44
N HIS A 3 14.45 -6.38 1.66
CA HIS A 3 15.14 -7.16 0.63
C HIS A 3 15.38 -6.31 -0.63
N PRO A 4 16.58 -6.34 -1.25
CA PRO A 4 16.89 -5.51 -2.42
C PRO A 4 15.99 -5.80 -3.62
N ASN A 5 15.57 -7.06 -3.80
CA ASN A 5 14.70 -7.47 -4.91
C ASN A 5 13.20 -7.25 -4.66
N LEU A 6 12.81 -6.69 -3.51
CA LEU A 6 11.40 -6.36 -3.28
C LEU A 6 11.02 -5.13 -4.12
N ALA A 7 10.17 -5.33 -5.12
CA ALA A 7 9.71 -4.28 -6.02
C ALA A 7 8.53 -3.48 -5.47
N VAL A 8 7.54 -4.18 -4.90
CA VAL A 8 6.32 -3.56 -4.37
C VAL A 8 5.83 -4.34 -3.15
N PHE A 9 5.23 -3.64 -2.19
CA PHE A 9 4.55 -4.25 -1.05
C PHE A 9 3.05 -3.99 -1.10
N ILE A 10 2.25 -5.04 -1.21
CA ILE A 10 0.79 -4.95 -1.13
C ILE A 10 0.35 -5.34 0.27
N THR A 11 -0.34 -4.45 0.98
CA THR A 11 -0.75 -4.69 2.38
C THR A 11 -2.12 -4.11 2.68
N HIS A 12 -2.82 -4.71 3.63
CA HIS A 12 -4.07 -4.17 4.18
C HIS A 12 -3.91 -2.88 5.00
N GLY A 13 -2.68 -2.39 5.26
CA GLY A 13 -2.48 -1.14 6.01
C GLY A 13 -2.56 -1.29 7.53
N GLY A 14 -2.31 -2.49 8.07
CA GLY A 14 -2.13 -2.68 9.51
C GLY A 14 -0.94 -1.88 10.05
N MET A 15 -1.02 -1.43 11.30
CA MET A 15 -0.03 -0.53 11.92
C MET A 15 1.42 -1.03 11.85
N GLY A 16 1.65 -2.34 12.06
CA GLY A 16 3.00 -2.92 11.96
C GLY A 16 3.58 -2.82 10.54
N SER A 17 2.79 -3.22 9.53
CA SER A 17 3.17 -3.11 8.12
C SER A 17 3.44 -1.67 7.70
N VAL A 18 2.65 -0.73 8.21
CA VAL A 18 2.81 0.72 7.95
C VAL A 18 4.11 1.25 8.54
N GLN A 19 4.49 0.81 9.75
CA GLN A 19 5.78 1.17 10.35
C GLN A 19 6.96 0.61 9.54
N GLU A 20 6.92 -0.67 9.17
CA GLU A 20 7.96 -1.28 8.33
C GLU A 20 8.06 -0.59 6.96
N LEU A 21 6.92 -0.21 6.38
CA LEU A 21 6.86 0.47 5.09
C LEU A 21 7.47 1.87 5.18
N ALA A 22 7.11 2.64 6.21
CA ALA A 22 7.68 3.97 6.45
C ALA A 22 9.20 3.91 6.69
N LEU A 23 9.70 2.86 7.34
CA LEU A 23 11.14 2.66 7.56
C LEU A 23 11.88 2.23 6.29
N SER A 24 11.29 1.34 5.49
CA SER A 24 11.93 0.78 4.29
C SER A 24 11.83 1.65 3.05
N GLY A 25 10.87 2.58 2.99
CA GLY A 25 10.64 3.48 1.85
C GLY A 25 10.31 2.75 0.55
N LYS A 26 9.86 1.50 0.63
CA LYS A 26 9.52 0.68 -0.55
C LYS A 26 8.19 1.16 -1.16
N PRO A 27 8.00 1.06 -2.48
CA PRO A 27 6.69 1.32 -3.08
C PRO A 27 5.63 0.37 -2.54
N ALA A 28 4.40 0.86 -2.34
CA ALA A 28 3.32 0.05 -1.78
C ALA A 28 1.92 0.39 -2.30
N ILE A 29 1.08 -0.64 -2.33
CA ILE A 29 -0.37 -0.54 -2.54
C ILE A 29 -1.06 -0.93 -1.23
N LEU A 30 -1.89 -0.03 -0.69
CA LEU A 30 -2.62 -0.24 0.56
C LEU A 30 -4.08 -0.57 0.27
N VAL A 31 -4.54 -1.73 0.74
CA VAL A 31 -5.90 -2.27 0.53
C VAL A 31 -6.65 -2.36 1.86
N PRO A 32 -7.10 -1.22 2.43
CA PRO A 32 -7.71 -1.22 3.75
C PRO A 32 -9.01 -2.02 3.79
N ILE A 33 -9.14 -2.91 4.78
CA ILE A 33 -10.30 -3.81 4.92
C ILE A 33 -11.29 -3.26 5.97
N PHE A 34 -10.81 -2.95 7.18
CA PHE A 34 -11.62 -2.43 8.30
C PHE A 34 -10.76 -1.82 9.43
N GLY A 35 -11.41 -1.27 10.45
CA GLY A 35 -10.75 -0.78 11.66
C GLY A 35 -9.92 0.48 11.43
N ASP A 36 -8.68 0.49 11.88
CA ASP A 36 -7.72 1.60 11.75
C ASP A 36 -7.06 1.67 10.37
N GLN A 37 -7.15 0.59 9.58
CA GLN A 37 -6.49 0.46 8.28
C GLN A 37 -6.79 1.60 7.29
N PRO A 38 -8.03 2.10 7.11
CA PRO A 38 -8.31 3.21 6.20
C PRO A 38 -7.56 4.49 6.59
N ARG A 39 -7.46 4.78 7.89
CA ARG A 39 -6.72 5.93 8.41
C ARG A 39 -5.23 5.77 8.14
N ASN A 40 -4.68 4.59 8.41
CA ASN A 40 -3.27 4.32 8.15
C ASN A 40 -2.94 4.42 6.65
N ALA A 41 -3.81 3.87 5.80
CA ALA A 41 -3.67 3.92 4.35
C ALA A 41 -3.68 5.36 3.82
N ALA A 42 -4.64 6.18 4.26
CA ALA A 42 -4.72 7.59 3.90
C ALA A 42 -3.48 8.38 4.36
N MET A 43 -2.94 8.06 5.55
CA MET A 43 -1.72 8.68 6.05
C MET A 43 -0.49 8.31 5.20
N MET A 44 -0.38 7.06 4.74
CA MET A 44 0.71 6.67 3.84
C MET A 44 0.61 7.34 2.47
N GLU A 45 -0.59 7.41 1.89
CA GLU A 45 -0.82 8.08 0.61
C GLU A 45 -0.56 9.59 0.70
N HIS A 46 -1.03 10.25 1.75
CA HIS A 46 -0.75 11.67 2.00
C HIS A 46 0.76 11.98 2.07
N ASN A 47 1.55 11.06 2.60
CA ASN A 47 3.01 11.20 2.69
C ASN A 47 3.75 10.69 1.45
N ASN A 48 3.05 10.33 0.37
CA ASN A 48 3.62 9.75 -0.86
C ASN A 48 4.41 8.44 -0.62
N LEU A 49 4.01 7.66 0.39
CA LEU A 49 4.65 6.38 0.74
C LEU A 49 3.87 5.16 0.22
N GLY A 50 2.82 5.39 -0.58
CA GLY A 50 2.06 4.34 -1.24
C GLY A 50 0.78 4.87 -1.88
N LYS A 51 0.04 3.99 -2.57
CA LYS A 51 -1.27 4.29 -3.18
C LYS A 51 -2.36 3.48 -2.51
N VAL A 52 -3.56 4.03 -2.36
CA VAL A 52 -4.70 3.29 -1.80
C VAL A 52 -5.53 2.63 -2.90
N LEU A 53 -5.81 1.33 -2.73
CA LEU A 53 -6.75 0.58 -3.55
C LEU A 53 -7.97 0.20 -2.72
N ASN A 54 -9.16 0.53 -3.22
CA ASN A 54 -10.40 0.08 -2.58
C ASN A 54 -10.47 -1.45 -2.61
N LYS A 55 -10.78 -2.09 -1.48
CA LYS A 55 -10.89 -3.56 -1.38
C LYS A 55 -11.87 -4.18 -2.39
N LEU A 56 -12.88 -3.43 -2.84
CA LEU A 56 -13.84 -3.87 -3.84
C LEU A 56 -13.21 -3.98 -5.25
N GLU A 57 -12.11 -3.27 -5.48
CA GLU A 57 -11.39 -3.22 -6.77
C GLU A 57 -10.24 -4.23 -6.86
N ILE A 58 -9.98 -5.04 -5.83
CA ILE A 58 -8.83 -5.97 -5.84
C ILE A 58 -8.93 -7.06 -6.93
N GLY A 59 -10.14 -7.36 -7.40
CA GLY A 59 -10.35 -8.26 -8.54
C GLY A 59 -10.08 -7.60 -9.90
N ASN A 60 -9.94 -6.27 -9.94
CA ASN A 60 -9.76 -5.50 -11.16
C ASN A 60 -8.26 -5.37 -11.49
N HIS A 61 -7.77 -6.29 -12.33
CA HIS A 61 -6.37 -6.32 -12.74
C HIS A 61 -5.92 -5.05 -13.48
N GLU A 62 -6.82 -4.36 -14.20
CA GLU A 62 -6.48 -3.13 -14.91
C GLU A 62 -6.14 -2.00 -13.92
N THR A 63 -6.96 -1.85 -12.87
CA THR A 63 -6.72 -0.89 -11.79
C THR A 63 -5.40 -1.17 -11.07
N ILE A 64 -5.11 -2.44 -10.79
CA ILE A 64 -3.85 -2.83 -10.14
C ILE A 64 -2.66 -2.48 -11.03
N ILE A 65 -2.71 -2.82 -12.32
CA ILE A 65 -1.65 -2.50 -13.28
C ILE A 65 -1.46 -0.98 -13.41
N ALA A 66 -2.54 -0.20 -13.38
CA ALA A 66 -2.46 1.26 -13.42
C ALA A 66 -1.75 1.82 -12.18
N LEU A 67 -2.10 1.35 -10.98
CA LEU A 67 -1.43 1.75 -9.74
C LEU A 67 0.05 1.36 -9.73
N LEU A 68 0.39 0.17 -10.22
CA LEU A 68 1.79 -0.28 -10.31
C LEU A 68 2.63 0.58 -11.26
N LYS A 69 2.04 1.22 -12.26
CA LYS A 69 2.74 2.14 -13.19
C LYS A 69 2.92 3.55 -12.63
N ASP A 70 2.12 3.91 -11.62
CA ASP A 70 2.13 5.23 -10.97
C ASP A 70 2.99 5.26 -9.69
N LEU A 71 3.47 4.10 -9.25
CA LEU A 71 4.42 3.91 -8.14
C LEU A 71 5.87 4.04 -8.61
#